data_AF-A0A529F7C2-F1
#
_entry.id   AF-A0A529F7C2-F1
#
_cell.length_a   1.000
_cell.length_b   1.000
_cell.length_c   1.000
_cell.angle_alpha   90.00
_cell.angle_beta   90.00
_cell.angle_gamma   90.00
#
_symmetry.space_group_name_H-M   'P 1'
#
loop_
_entity.id
_entity.type
_entity.pdbx_description
1 polymer ?
#
loop_
_entity_poly.entity_id
_entity_poly.type
_entity_poly.pdbx_seq_one_letter_code
_entity_poly.pdbx_strand_id
1 'polypeptide(L)' 'SVLRGVVIPAAGGDTIWSNTHAAYENLPAPLKILADNLWAIHSNAYDYAAVRPRATAEEKKHFEEVFTSTIYETEHPVVR' A
#
# COMPACT_ATOMS: atom_id res chain seq x y z
N SER A 1 -10.60 7.92 -5.35
CA SER A 1 -11.50 6.76 -5.18
C SER A 1 -12.71 7.18 -4.36
N VAL A 2 -13.82 6.45 -4.47
CA VAL A 2 -15.00 6.61 -3.59
C VAL A 2 -15.26 5.25 -2.96
N LEU A 3 -15.30 5.18 -1.62
CA LEU A 3 -15.48 3.95 -0.87
C LEU A 3 -16.79 3.99 -0.09
N ARG A 4 -17.58 2.90 -0.10
CA ARG A 4 -18.84 2.76 0.64
C ARG A 4 -18.79 1.53 1.53
N GLY A 5 -18.99 1.70 2.83
CA GLY A 5 -19.21 0.60 3.77
C GLY A 5 -20.58 -0.05 3.55
N VAL A 6 -20.63 -1.37 3.35
CA VAL A 6 -21.89 -2.13 3.21
C VAL A 6 -22.31 -2.75 4.55
N VAL A 7 -21.35 -3.29 5.29
CA VAL A 7 -21.53 -3.83 6.64
C VAL A 7 -20.46 -3.22 7.52
N ILE A 8 -20.86 -2.60 8.64
CA ILE A 8 -19.97 -1.90 9.58
C ILE A 8 -20.13 -2.54 10.97
N PRO A 9 -19.03 -2.86 11.68
CA PRO A 9 -19.12 -3.43 13.02
C PRO A 9 -19.67 -2.41 14.03
N ALA A 10 -20.20 -2.89 15.16
CA ALA A 10 -20.75 -2.03 16.20
C ALA A 10 -19.70 -1.16 16.91
N ALA A 11 -18.42 -1.55 16.87
CA ALA A 11 -17.29 -0.79 17.39
C ALA A 11 -16.03 -1.09 16.56
N GLY A 12 -15.19 -0.07 16.36
CA GLY A 12 -14.01 -0.14 15.48
C GLY A 12 -14.39 -0.16 14.00
N GLY A 13 -13.47 -0.62 13.14
CA GLY A 13 -13.64 -0.62 11.69
C GLY A 13 -13.23 0.69 11.01
N ASP A 14 -12.53 1.56 11.74
CA ASP A 14 -12.09 2.86 11.27
C ASP A 14 -11.12 2.73 10.09
N THR A 15 -11.21 3.67 9.16
CA THR A 15 -10.22 3.89 8.11
C THR A 15 -9.59 5.24 8.36
N ILE A 16 -8.25 5.30 8.36
CA ILE A 16 -7.48 6.52 8.59
C ILE A 16 -6.72 6.86 7.31
N TRP A 17 -6.64 8.14 7.01
CA TRP A 17 -5.84 8.68 5.91
C TRP A 17 -4.74 9.58 6.45
N SER A 18 -3.63 9.63 5.71
CA SER A 18 -2.53 10.56 5.94
C SER A 18 -2.36 11.50 4.76
N ASN A 19 -1.85 12.70 5.02
CA ASN A 19 -1.50 13.66 3.99
C ASN A 19 0.00 13.58 3.70
N THR A 20 0.37 12.91 2.62
CA THR A 20 1.78 12.72 2.23
C THR A 20 2.44 14.01 1.74
N HIS A 21 1.68 14.96 1.20
CA HIS A 21 2.20 16.29 0.85
C HIS A 21 2.63 17.06 2.10
N ALA A 22 1.76 17.10 3.13
CA ALA A 22 2.10 17.73 4.40
C ALA A 22 3.27 17.00 5.11
N ALA A 23 3.35 15.67 5.00
CA ALA A 23 4.48 14.92 5.53
C ALA A 23 5.81 15.34 4.88
N TYR A 24 5.83 15.47 3.55
CA TYR A 24 7.00 15.93 2.80
C TYR A 24 7.38 17.39 3.12
N GLU A 25 6.41 18.30 3.20
CA GLU A 25 6.68 19.71 3.53
C GLU A 25 7.29 19.90 4.93
N ASN A 26 6.95 19.03 5.87
CA ASN A 26 7.49 19.07 7.23
C ASN A 26 8.82 18.30 7.41
N LEU A 27 9.40 17.75 6.34
CA LEU A 27 10.71 17.11 6.43
C LEU A 27 11.81 18.14 6.71
N PRO A 28 12.77 17.83 7.62
CA PRO A 28 14.01 18.57 7.70
C PRO A 28 14.72 18.60 6.34
N ALA A 29 15.40 19.71 6.03
CA ALA A 29 16.03 19.92 4.72
C ALA A 29 16.90 18.75 4.24
N PRO A 30 17.74 18.08 5.07
CA PRO A 30 18.52 16.93 4.62
C PRO A 30 17.66 15.74 4.16
N LEU A 31 16.52 15.50 4.82
CA LEU A 31 15.61 14.41 4.46
C LEU A 31 14.75 14.75 3.23
N LYS A 32 14.41 16.03 3.06
CA LYS A 32 13.73 16.50 1.85
C LYS A 32 14.62 16.29 0.62
N ILE A 33 15.88 16.71 0.70
CA ILE A 33 16.90 16.47 -0.35
C ILE A 33 17.07 14.98 -0.62
N LEU A 34 17.15 14.14 0.41
CA LEU A 34 17.23 12.69 0.23
C LEU A 34 16.00 12.19 -0.55
N ALA A 35 14.79 12.51 -0.11
CA ALA A 35 13.56 12.07 -0.74
C ALA A 35 13.45 12.51 -2.21
N ASP A 36 13.90 13.72 -2.53
CA ASP A 36 13.90 14.26 -3.90
C ASP A 36 14.78 13.47 -4.87
N ASN A 37 15.81 12.80 -4.35
CA ASN A 37 16.79 12.06 -5.15
C ASN A 37 16.56 10.53 -5.14
N LEU A 38 15.61 10.04 -4.36
CA LEU A 38 15.32 8.61 -4.29
C LEU A 38 14.32 8.18 -5.37
N TRP A 39 14.53 6.96 -5.84
CA TRP A 39 13.63 6.23 -6.73
C TRP A 39 13.16 4.96 -6.03
N ALA A 40 11.92 4.56 -6.32
CA ALA A 40 11.30 3.36 -5.79
C ALA A 40 10.76 2.50 -6.92
N ILE A 41 10.83 1.18 -6.72
CA ILE A 41 10.14 0.19 -7.54
C ILE A 41 8.91 -0.25 -6.75
N HIS A 42 7.72 -0.05 -7.32
CA HIS A 42 6.48 -0.62 -6.81
C HIS A 42 6.14 -1.86 -7.61
N SER A 43 5.85 -2.97 -6.90
CA SER A 43 5.55 -4.27 -7.50
C SER A 43 4.37 -4.94 -6.82
N ASN A 44 3.58 -5.71 -7.58
CA ASN A 44 2.57 -6.61 -7.02
C ASN A 44 3.15 -7.98 -6.63
N ALA A 45 4.47 -8.20 -6.77
CA ALA A 45 5.11 -9.45 -6.34
C ALA A 45 4.96 -9.74 -4.83
N TYR A 46 4.62 -8.72 -4.04
CA TYR A 46 4.35 -8.85 -2.60
C TYR A 46 3.14 -8.01 -2.18
N ASP A 47 2.19 -8.63 -1.47
CA ASP A 47 1.06 -7.92 -0.86
C ASP A 47 1.36 -7.66 0.63
N TYR A 48 1.61 -6.40 0.98
CA TYR A 48 1.84 -5.97 2.38
C TYR A 48 0.60 -6.14 3.27
N ALA A 49 -0.58 -6.36 2.68
CA ALA A 49 -1.84 -6.66 3.36
C ALA A 49 -2.22 -8.16 3.27
N ALA A 50 -1.27 -9.06 2.97
CA ALA A 50 -1.49 -10.50 2.82
C ALA A 50 -1.98 -11.22 4.09
N VAL A 51 -2.02 -10.55 5.25
CA VAL A 51 -2.52 -11.14 6.49
C VAL A 51 -4.05 -11.35 6.39
N ARG A 52 -4.42 -12.57 6.00
CA ARG A 52 -5.79 -13.05 5.87
C ARG A 52 -6.03 -14.13 6.95
N PRO A 53 -6.32 -13.73 8.21
CA PRO A 53 -6.34 -14.66 9.35
C PRO A 53 -7.47 -15.69 9.28
N ARG A 54 -8.49 -15.45 8.43
CA ARG A 54 -9.64 -16.34 8.24
C ARG A 54 -9.58 -17.17 6.95
N ALA A 55 -8.56 -16.96 6.10
CA ALA A 55 -8.45 -17.67 4.83
C ALA A 55 -7.82 -19.06 5.02
N THR A 56 -8.32 -20.06 4.31
CA THR A 56 -7.72 -21.41 4.25
C THR A 56 -6.38 -21.38 3.51
N ALA A 57 -5.64 -22.49 3.57
CA ALA A 57 -4.39 -22.61 2.83
C ALA A 57 -4.62 -22.57 1.31
N GLU A 58 -5.69 -23.19 0.83
CA GLU A 58 -6.08 -23.22 -0.57
C GLU A 58 -6.49 -21.83 -1.07
N GLU A 59 -7.26 -21.08 -0.29
CA GLU A 59 -7.66 -19.70 -0.62
C GLU A 59 -6.45 -18.77 -0.71
N LYS A 60 -5.48 -18.92 0.19
CA LYS A 60 -4.21 -18.16 0.14
C LYS A 60 -3.39 -18.51 -1.10
N LYS A 61 -3.22 -19.80 -1.37
CA LYS A 61 -2.49 -20.28 -2.56
C LYS A 61 -3.14 -19.77 -3.85
N HIS A 62 -4.45 -19.87 -3.96
CA HIS A 62 -5.17 -19.38 -5.13
C HIS A 62 -5.06 -17.86 -5.28
N PHE A 63 -5.16 -17.12 -4.17
CA PHE A 63 -4.96 -15.67 -4.19
C PHE A 63 -3.56 -15.30 -4.69
N GLU A 64 -2.51 -15.95 -4.19
CA GLU A 64 -1.13 -15.74 -4.66
C GLU A 64 -1.00 -16.04 -6.15
N GLU A 65 -1.46 -17.21 -6.60
CA GLU A 65 -1.44 -17.62 -8.03
C GLU A 65 -2.09 -16.57 -8.94
N VAL A 66 -3.22 -16.00 -8.53
CA VAL A 66 -3.95 -14.98 -9.31
C VAL A 66 -3.28 -13.62 -9.20
N PHE A 67 -2.94 -13.17 -7.99
CA PHE A 67 -2.42 -11.84 -7.73
C PHE A 67 -1.04 -11.61 -8.37
N THR A 68 -0.19 -12.63 -8.37
CA THR A 68 1.13 -12.60 -9.02
C THR A 68 1.14 -13.33 -10.36
N SER A 69 -0.03 -13.58 -10.97
CA SER A 69 -0.13 -14.24 -12.30
C SER A 69 0.59 -13.47 -13.41
N THR A 70 0.72 -12.17 -13.24
CA THR A 70 1.64 -11.31 -13.99
C THR A 70 2.32 -10.39 -12.99
N ILE A 71 3.64 -10.31 -13.08
CA ILE A 71 4.41 -9.37 -12.26
C ILE A 71 4.41 -8.01 -12.95
N TYR A 72 3.85 -7.02 -12.26
CA TYR A 72 3.87 -5.62 -12.64
C TYR A 72 4.91 -4.91 -11.80
N GLU A 73 5.82 -4.19 -12.45
CA GLU A 73 6.81 -3.35 -11.79
C GLU A 73 6.77 -1.95 -12.39
N THR A 74 6.92 -0.94 -11.55
CA THR A 74 7.05 0.45 -11.99
C THR A 74 8.09 1.13 -11.15
N GLU A 75 9.15 1.61 -11.81
CA GLU A 75 10.16 2.45 -11.22
C GLU A 75 9.77 3.94 -11.38
N HIS A 76 9.79 4.69 -10.29
CA HIS A 76 9.48 6.11 -10.30
C HIS A 76 10.15 6.88 -9.15
N PRO A 77 10.27 8.22 -9.26
CA PRO A 77 10.74 9.04 -8.15
C PRO A 77 9.85 8.87 -6.91
N VAL A 78 10.43 8.97 -5.72
CA VAL A 78 9.70 8.88 -4.45
C VAL A 78 8.77 10.09 -4.25
N VAL A 79 9.17 11.26 -4.74
CA VAL A 79 8.39 12.51 -4.70
C VAL A 79 8.04 12.91 -6.13
N ARG A 80 6.79 13.30 -6.39
CA ARG A 80 6.27 13.64 -7.71
C ARG A 80 5.32 14.82 -7.67
#